data_AF-A0A7K0LQK0-F1
#
_entry.id   AF-A0A7K0LQK0-F1
#
_cell.length_a   1.000
_cell.length_b   1.000
_cell.length_c   1.000
_cell.angle_alpha   90.00
_cell.angle_beta   90.00
_cell.angle_gamma   90.00
#
_symmetry.space_group_name_H-M   'P 1'
#
loop_
_entity.id
_entity.type
_entity.pdbx_description
1 polymer ?
#
loop_
_entity_poly.entity_id
_entity_poly.type
_entity_poly.pdbx_seq_one_letter_code
_entity_poly.pdbx_strand_id
1 'polypeptide(L)'
;MTNKLGGMMKRVFTVLLLLIVTTCALLLPVLASSGSSSSDVEIDPVTITNYRADLTLDADGLLSARETITADFPALRHGLFRFFDVSDASDPSARLRPTITSIIADGGPIPYELLSEGGGRYVVAKIGDPNYFLRLGEHTFVIDYTVAGALSPGAAGAGEYASSEGDLSAAAPSAFYWNVVAPGWRNEINQADIHL
;
A
#
# COMPACT_ATOMS: atom_id res chain seq x y z
N MET A 1 45.52 30.01 -54.51
CA MET A 1 45.42 30.05 -53.02
C MET A 1 43.95 29.88 -52.60
N THR A 2 43.29 28.77 -52.98
CA THR A 2 41.81 28.65 -52.86
C THR A 2 41.26 27.24 -52.59
N ASN A 3 42.08 26.20 -52.37
CA ASN A 3 41.55 24.82 -52.17
C ASN A 3 41.72 24.26 -50.75
N LYS A 4 42.34 25.00 -49.81
CA LYS A 4 42.56 24.51 -48.44
C LYS A 4 41.36 24.76 -47.51
N LEU A 5 40.53 25.77 -47.80
CA LEU A 5 39.42 26.18 -46.93
C LEU A 5 38.19 25.27 -47.08
N GLY A 6 37.86 24.84 -48.31
CA GLY A 6 36.72 23.95 -48.57
C GLY A 6 36.87 22.53 -48.02
N GLY A 7 38.10 22.00 -47.94
CA GLY A 7 38.37 20.70 -47.32
C GLY A 7 38.28 20.75 -45.80
N MET A 8 38.70 21.85 -45.17
CA MET A 8 38.62 22.06 -43.73
C MET A 8 37.17 22.22 -43.28
N MET A 9 36.36 23.02 -43.99
CA MET A 9 34.95 23.22 -43.68
C MET A 9 34.13 21.93 -43.82
N LYS A 10 34.41 21.10 -44.85
CA LYS A 10 33.76 19.78 -45.00
C LYS A 10 34.10 18.84 -43.84
N ARG A 11 35.37 18.81 -43.40
CA ARG A 11 35.80 18.00 -42.25
C ARG A 11 35.17 18.46 -40.93
N VAL A 12 35.11 19.77 -40.70
CA VAL A 12 34.44 20.34 -39.52
C VAL A 12 32.94 20.00 -39.55
N PHE A 13 32.29 20.10 -40.71
CA PHE A 13 30.88 19.75 -40.86
C PHE A 13 30.62 18.25 -40.64
N THR A 14 31.47 17.37 -41.18
CA THR A 14 31.38 15.92 -40.94
C THR A 14 31.59 15.57 -39.47
N VAL A 15 32.54 16.21 -38.79
CA VAL A 15 32.79 15.99 -37.36
C VAL A 15 31.62 16.49 -36.51
N LEU A 16 31.06 17.65 -36.82
CA LEU A 16 29.89 18.19 -36.10
C LEU A 16 28.66 17.28 -36.26
N LEU A 17 28.43 16.77 -37.47
CA LEU A 17 27.34 15.84 -37.77
C LEU A 17 27.50 14.51 -37.00
N LEU A 18 28.71 13.95 -36.97
CA LEU A 18 29.01 12.75 -36.18
C LEU A 18 28.80 12.98 -34.69
N LEU A 19 29.20 14.15 -34.17
CA LEU A 19 29.04 14.48 -32.76
C LEU A 19 27.56 14.59 -32.39
N ILE A 20 26.74 15.25 -33.23
CA ILE A 20 25.28 15.32 -33.04
C ILE A 20 24.65 13.93 -33.07
N VAL A 21 24.97 13.09 -34.06
CA VAL A 21 24.42 11.72 -34.16
C VAL A 21 24.79 10.87 -32.95
N THR A 22 26.04 10.96 -32.49
CA THR A 22 26.51 10.21 -31.31
C THR A 22 25.82 10.69 -30.03
N THR A 23 25.63 12.01 -29.90
CA THR A 23 24.93 12.60 -28.74
C THR A 23 23.45 12.22 -28.75
N CYS A 24 22.80 12.23 -29.93
CA CYS A 24 21.43 11.79 -30.09
C CYS A 24 21.28 10.30 -29.74
N ALA A 25 22.18 9.44 -30.24
CA ALA A 25 22.18 8.01 -29.95
C ALA A 25 22.39 7.69 -28.46
N LEU A 26 23.22 8.47 -27.76
CA LEU A 26 23.44 8.33 -26.31
C LEU A 26 22.25 8.84 -25.48
N LEU A 27 21.41 9.74 -26.02
CA LEU A 27 20.24 10.28 -25.34
C LEU A 27 18.95 9.46 -25.59
N LEU A 28 18.94 8.59 -26.61
CA LEU A 28 17.81 7.67 -26.89
C LEU A 28 17.41 6.76 -25.70
N PRO A 29 18.34 6.12 -24.95
CA PRO A 29 17.94 5.28 -23.81
C PRO A 29 17.32 6.07 -22.66
N VAL A 30 17.71 7.33 -22.45
CA VAL A 30 17.13 8.21 -21.41
C VAL A 30 15.68 8.58 -21.74
N LEU A 31 15.39 8.81 -23.03
CA LEU A 31 14.02 9.05 -23.49
C LEU A 31 13.17 7.77 -23.48
N ALA A 32 13.78 6.61 -23.73
CA ALA A 32 13.10 5.32 -23.65
C ALA A 32 12.81 4.89 -22.20
N SER A 33 13.64 5.28 -21.23
CA SER A 33 13.39 5.05 -19.80
C SER A 33 12.31 5.97 -19.21
N SER A 34 11.83 6.95 -19.97
CA SER A 34 10.65 7.78 -19.60
C SER A 34 9.32 7.13 -19.96
N GLY A 35 9.33 5.86 -20.39
CA GLY A 35 8.13 5.04 -20.40
C GLY A 35 7.66 4.86 -18.97
N SER A 36 6.68 5.65 -18.54
CA SER A 36 5.87 5.34 -17.37
C SER A 36 5.39 3.91 -17.55
N SER A 37 5.99 2.97 -16.82
CA SER A 37 5.37 1.68 -16.59
C SER A 37 4.10 2.01 -15.83
N SER A 38 2.97 2.07 -16.53
CA SER A 38 1.67 1.92 -15.91
C SER A 38 1.70 0.55 -15.26
N SER A 39 2.09 0.50 -13.99
CA SER A 39 1.87 -0.65 -13.14
C SER A 39 0.36 -0.79 -13.06
N ASP A 40 -0.21 -1.58 -13.95
CA ASP A 40 -1.53 -2.17 -13.68
C ASP A 40 -1.43 -2.75 -12.28
N VAL A 41 -2.29 -2.29 -11.38
CA VAL A 41 -2.38 -2.86 -10.05
C VAL A 41 -2.75 -4.31 -10.26
N GLU A 42 -1.77 -5.21 -10.08
CA GLU A 42 -2.00 -6.64 -10.21
C GLU A 42 -3.03 -7.04 -9.15
N ILE A 43 -4.24 -7.35 -9.61
CA ILE A 43 -5.31 -7.86 -8.77
C ILE A 43 -4.94 -9.30 -8.39
N ASP A 44 -4.89 -9.55 -7.09
CA ASP A 44 -4.66 -10.90 -6.59
C ASP A 44 -5.94 -11.73 -6.82
N PRO A 45 -5.85 -12.91 -7.47
CA PRO A 45 -7.02 -13.73 -7.76
C PRO A 45 -7.69 -14.34 -6.52
N VAL A 46 -7.09 -14.25 -5.34
CA VAL A 46 -7.75 -14.64 -4.08
C VAL A 46 -8.89 -13.66 -3.78
N THR A 47 -10.11 -14.19 -3.60
CA THR A 47 -11.29 -13.39 -3.26
C THR A 47 -11.56 -13.47 -1.77
N ILE A 48 -11.68 -12.32 -1.10
CA ILE A 48 -12.11 -12.25 0.30
C ILE A 48 -13.64 -12.28 0.30
N THR A 49 -14.20 -13.43 0.70
CA THR A 49 -15.64 -13.65 0.72
C THR A 49 -16.30 -12.96 1.91
N ASN A 50 -15.59 -12.87 3.04
CA ASN A 50 -16.05 -12.16 4.23
C ASN A 50 -14.85 -11.57 5.00
N TYR A 51 -14.93 -10.27 5.29
CA TYR A 51 -13.99 -9.59 6.17
C TYR A 51 -14.73 -8.99 7.37
N ARG A 52 -14.48 -9.52 8.57
CA ARG A 52 -15.02 -8.98 9.82
C ARG A 52 -13.90 -8.34 10.64
N ALA A 53 -14.09 -7.10 11.06
CA ALA A 53 -13.18 -6.44 12.00
C ALA A 53 -13.93 -6.04 13.26
N ASP A 54 -13.47 -6.55 14.40
CA ASP A 54 -13.93 -6.16 15.73
C ASP A 54 -12.84 -5.27 16.34
N LEU A 55 -13.15 -3.99 16.55
CA LEU A 55 -12.23 -2.99 17.07
C LEU A 55 -12.71 -2.52 18.45
N THR A 56 -11.76 -2.18 19.31
CA THR A 56 -12.01 -1.55 20.60
C THR A 56 -10.99 -0.44 20.78
N LEU A 57 -11.46 0.75 21.14
CA LEU A 57 -10.61 1.92 21.35
C LEU A 57 -10.68 2.34 22.80
N ASP A 58 -9.53 2.28 23.47
CA ASP A 58 -9.40 2.69 24.86
C ASP A 58 -9.25 4.21 24.98
N ALA A 59 -9.54 4.74 26.17
CA ALA A 59 -9.50 6.18 26.45
C ALA A 59 -8.08 6.78 26.38
N ASP A 60 -7.04 5.96 26.43
CA ASP A 60 -5.64 6.35 26.23
C ASP A 60 -5.22 6.33 24.75
N GLY A 61 -6.14 5.96 23.85
CA GLY A 61 -5.91 5.87 22.41
C GLY A 61 -5.24 4.59 21.96
N LEU A 62 -5.23 3.53 22.77
CA LEU A 62 -4.88 2.19 22.31
C LEU A 62 -6.06 1.58 21.54
N LEU A 63 -5.87 1.35 20.25
CA LEU A 63 -6.78 0.56 19.43
C LEU A 63 -6.37 -0.91 19.53
N SER A 64 -7.28 -1.77 19.95
CA SER A 64 -7.13 -3.23 19.86
C SER A 64 -8.09 -3.77 18.81
N ALA A 65 -7.59 -4.57 17.88
CA ALA A 65 -8.36 -5.07 16.76
C ALA A 65 -8.18 -6.58 16.59
N ARG A 66 -9.31 -7.24 16.31
CA ARG A 66 -9.37 -8.62 15.82
C ARG A 66 -10.03 -8.63 14.45
N GLU A 67 -9.27 -9.06 13.46
CA GLU A 67 -9.74 -9.22 12.09
C GLU A 67 -9.91 -10.70 11.77
N THR A 68 -11.08 -11.08 11.26
CA THR A 68 -11.37 -12.42 10.72
C THR A 68 -11.62 -12.30 9.23
N ILE A 69 -10.78 -12.94 8.43
CA ILE A 69 -10.80 -12.88 6.98
C ILE A 69 -11.05 -14.27 6.45
N THR A 70 -12.17 -14.46 5.76
CA THR A 70 -12.47 -15.67 5.00
C THR A 70 -12.21 -15.40 3.53
N ALA A 71 -11.36 -16.21 2.91
CA ALA A 71 -10.91 -16.00 1.55
C ALA A 71 -10.89 -17.31 0.76
N ASP A 72 -11.35 -17.26 -0.49
CA ASP A 72 -11.31 -18.35 -1.45
C ASP A 72 -10.04 -18.27 -2.32
N PHE A 73 -9.28 -19.37 -2.35
CA PHE A 73 -8.03 -19.50 -3.08
C PHE A 73 -8.25 -20.32 -4.36
N PRO A 74 -8.44 -19.69 -5.53
CA PRO A 74 -8.66 -20.41 -6.78
C PRO A 74 -7.37 -20.99 -7.39
N ALA A 75 -6.21 -20.58 -6.86
CA ALA A 75 -4.89 -21.05 -7.25
C ALA A 75 -3.99 -21.17 -6.02
N LEU A 76 -2.91 -21.95 -6.15
CA LEU A 76 -1.94 -22.11 -5.06
C LEU A 76 -1.29 -20.78 -4.71
N ARG A 77 -1.33 -20.44 -3.41
CA ARG A 77 -0.69 -19.27 -2.79
C ARG A 77 -0.16 -19.66 -1.42
N HIS A 78 0.83 -18.92 -0.93
CA HIS A 78 1.38 -19.13 0.41
C HIS A 78 0.47 -18.57 1.52
N GLY A 79 -0.35 -17.57 1.19
CA GLY A 79 -1.26 -16.91 2.12
C GLY A 79 -1.72 -15.56 1.59
N LEU A 80 -1.83 -14.56 2.47
CA LEU A 80 -2.47 -13.27 2.22
C LEU A 80 -1.50 -12.10 2.51
N PHE A 81 -1.70 -10.97 1.84
CA PHE A 81 -1.08 -9.69 2.22
C PHE A 81 -2.12 -8.80 2.92
N ARG A 82 -1.88 -8.46 4.19
CA ARG A 82 -2.71 -7.50 4.93
C ARG A 82 -2.04 -6.13 4.96
N PHE A 83 -2.68 -5.13 4.34
CA PHE A 83 -2.15 -3.76 4.20
C PHE A 83 -2.65 -2.84 5.31
N PHE A 84 -1.75 -2.32 6.13
CA PHE A 84 -2.06 -1.26 7.09
C PHE A 84 -1.63 0.08 6.51
N ASP A 85 -2.57 0.99 6.26
CA ASP A 85 -2.23 2.39 5.98
C ASP A 85 -1.84 3.04 7.30
N VAL A 86 -0.54 3.29 7.49
CA VAL A 86 -0.03 3.87 8.72
C VAL A 86 -0.05 5.39 8.69
N SER A 87 -0.51 6.01 7.60
CA SER A 87 -0.69 7.46 7.54
C SER A 87 -1.94 7.88 8.31
N ASP A 88 -1.81 8.99 9.01
CA ASP A 88 -2.92 9.75 9.56
C ASP A 88 -3.01 11.03 8.73
N ALA A 89 -4.13 11.29 8.06
CA ALA A 89 -4.24 12.52 7.28
C ALA A 89 -4.56 13.73 8.19
N SER A 90 -4.95 13.51 9.45
CA SER A 90 -5.11 14.55 10.45
C SER A 90 -3.77 15.03 11.05
N ASP A 91 -2.75 14.15 11.01
CA ASP A 91 -1.34 14.47 11.27
C ASP A 91 -0.43 13.72 10.28
N PRO A 92 0.02 14.39 9.19
CA PRO A 92 0.87 13.78 8.17
C PRO A 92 2.22 13.24 8.69
N SER A 93 2.63 13.64 9.89
CA SER A 93 3.84 13.16 10.56
C SER A 93 3.62 11.93 11.43
N ALA A 94 2.38 11.72 11.90
CA ALA A 94 2.02 10.56 12.71
C ALA A 94 2.09 9.27 11.89
N ARG A 95 2.46 8.17 12.57
CA ARG A 95 2.53 6.84 11.97
C ARG A 95 1.83 5.84 12.87
N LEU A 96 0.61 5.47 12.50
CA LEU A 96 -0.24 4.51 13.21
C LEU A 96 0.20 3.07 12.92
N ARG A 97 1.40 2.71 13.41
CA ARG A 97 2.00 1.41 13.13
C ARG A 97 1.33 0.30 13.96
N PRO A 98 0.86 -0.79 13.33
CA PRO A 98 0.31 -1.93 14.05
C PRO A 98 1.41 -2.73 14.74
N THR A 99 1.10 -3.23 15.92
CA THR A 99 1.84 -4.30 16.60
C THR A 99 1.00 -5.55 16.53
N ILE A 100 1.40 -6.50 15.66
CA ILE A 100 0.72 -7.79 15.51
C ILE A 100 1.02 -8.65 16.73
N THR A 101 -0.02 -9.14 17.40
CA THR A 101 0.08 -10.00 18.58
C THR A 101 -0.11 -11.47 18.22
N SER A 102 -0.91 -11.77 17.20
CA SER A 102 -1.14 -13.14 16.72
C SER A 102 -1.65 -13.17 15.29
N ILE A 103 -1.25 -14.19 14.52
CA ILE A 103 -1.89 -14.55 13.25
C ILE A 103 -2.12 -16.06 13.22
N ILE A 104 -3.37 -16.44 12.96
CA ILE A 104 -3.82 -17.83 12.86
C ILE A 104 -4.44 -18.04 11.49
N ALA A 105 -4.09 -19.13 10.82
CA ALA A 105 -4.76 -19.62 9.61
C ALA A 105 -5.34 -21.02 9.87
N ASP A 106 -6.62 -21.22 9.55
CA ASP A 106 -7.35 -22.49 9.72
C ASP A 106 -7.21 -23.10 11.13
N GLY A 107 -7.15 -22.26 12.16
CA GLY A 107 -7.01 -22.67 13.55
C GLY A 107 -5.58 -22.95 14.04
N GLY A 108 -4.57 -22.83 13.19
CA GLY A 108 -3.14 -22.96 13.56
C GLY A 108 -2.34 -21.68 13.34
N PRO A 109 -1.24 -21.45 14.10
CA PRO A 109 -0.35 -20.31 13.84
C PRO A 109 0.28 -20.42 12.45
N ILE A 110 0.43 -19.28 11.78
CA ILE A 110 1.07 -19.19 10.46
C ILE A 110 2.19 -18.13 10.49
N PRO A 111 3.35 -18.37 9.86
CA PRO A 111 4.40 -17.37 9.81
C PRO A 111 3.97 -16.13 9.03
N TYR A 112 4.58 -15.00 9.36
CA TYR A 112 4.41 -13.76 8.62
C TYR A 112 5.69 -12.91 8.66
N GLU A 113 5.79 -11.98 7.71
CA GLU A 113 6.83 -10.96 7.63
C GLU A 113 6.18 -9.58 7.51
N LEU A 114 6.74 -8.57 8.17
CA LEU A 114 6.32 -7.19 8.00
C LEU A 114 7.18 -6.48 6.96
N LEU A 115 6.53 -5.94 5.93
CA LEU A 115 7.15 -5.18 4.86
C LEU A 115 6.74 -3.71 4.93
N SER A 116 7.55 -2.86 4.30
CA SER A 116 7.24 -1.45 4.10
C SER A 116 7.05 -1.19 2.61
N GLU A 117 5.86 -0.77 2.21
CA GLU A 117 5.51 -0.47 0.81
C GLU A 117 5.06 0.99 0.63
N GLY A 118 4.97 1.45 -0.62
CA GLY A 118 4.46 2.79 -0.95
C GLY A 118 5.26 3.93 -0.33
N GLY A 119 6.59 3.81 -0.27
CA GLY A 119 7.46 4.82 0.37
C GLY A 119 7.32 4.91 1.88
N GLY A 120 6.80 3.86 2.54
CA GLY A 120 6.59 3.83 3.99
C GLY A 120 5.19 4.26 4.44
N ARG A 121 4.26 4.45 3.50
CA ARG A 121 2.84 4.67 3.77
C ARG A 121 2.16 3.39 4.27
N TYR A 122 2.57 2.23 3.76
CA TYR A 122 1.97 0.96 4.12
C TYR A 122 2.93 0.10 4.93
N VAL A 123 2.45 -0.42 6.05
CA VAL A 123 3.02 -1.63 6.66
C VAL A 123 2.22 -2.81 6.13
N VAL A 124 2.89 -3.82 5.59
CA VAL A 124 2.22 -4.97 4.97
C VAL A 124 2.61 -6.22 5.74
N ALA A 125 1.63 -6.92 6.32
CA ALA A 125 1.86 -8.26 6.83
C ALA A 125 1.75 -9.25 5.66
N LYS A 126 2.88 -9.79 5.23
CA LYS A 126 2.96 -10.91 4.30
C LYS A 126 2.78 -12.19 5.10
N ILE A 127 1.59 -12.75 5.05
CA ILE A 127 1.16 -13.91 5.85
C ILE A 127 1.28 -15.16 4.97
N GLY A 128 2.00 -16.18 5.43
CA GLY A 128 2.18 -17.42 4.68
C GLY A 128 3.56 -18.04 4.84
N ASP A 129 3.64 -19.36 4.71
CA ASP A 129 4.92 -20.08 4.74
C ASP A 129 5.55 -20.10 3.34
N PRO A 130 6.80 -19.64 3.16
CA PRO A 130 7.45 -19.63 1.85
C PRO A 130 7.69 -21.04 1.26
N ASN A 131 7.61 -22.10 2.07
CA ASN A 131 7.85 -23.48 1.63
C ASN A 131 6.57 -24.28 1.41
N TYR A 132 5.41 -23.76 1.81
CA TYR A 132 4.14 -24.46 1.70
C TYR A 132 3.07 -23.58 1.08
N PHE A 133 2.31 -24.15 0.16
CA PHE A 133 1.11 -23.53 -0.37
C PHE A 133 -0.10 -23.94 0.47
N LEU A 134 -1.03 -23.00 0.65
CA LEU A 134 -2.38 -23.31 1.08
C LEU A 134 -3.07 -24.18 0.02
N ARG A 135 -4.07 -24.94 0.47
CA ARG A 135 -4.88 -25.75 -0.45
C ARG A 135 -5.76 -24.82 -1.28
N LEU A 136 -6.34 -25.36 -2.34
CA LEU A 136 -7.37 -24.64 -3.07
C LEU A 136 -8.65 -24.60 -2.25
N GLY A 137 -9.41 -23.50 -2.39
CA GLY A 137 -10.69 -23.28 -1.72
C GLY A 137 -10.58 -22.32 -0.54
N GLU A 138 -11.54 -22.42 0.37
CA GLU A 138 -11.71 -21.47 1.47
C GLU A 138 -10.70 -21.66 2.61
N HIS A 139 -10.17 -20.55 3.10
CA HIS A 139 -9.27 -20.44 4.24
C HIS A 139 -9.70 -19.29 5.15
N THR A 140 -9.50 -19.46 6.46
CA THR A 140 -9.82 -18.40 7.45
C THR A 140 -8.56 -17.93 8.15
N PHE A 141 -8.34 -16.62 8.13
CA PHE A 141 -7.27 -15.95 8.86
C PHE A 141 -7.85 -15.13 10.01
N VAL A 142 -7.23 -15.24 11.19
CA VAL A 142 -7.51 -14.39 12.35
C VAL A 142 -6.26 -13.61 12.69
N ILE A 143 -6.35 -12.29 12.65
CA ILE A 143 -5.24 -11.36 12.89
C ILE A 143 -5.62 -10.52 14.11
N ASP A 144 -4.84 -10.66 15.18
CA ASP A 144 -4.94 -9.83 16.38
C ASP A 144 -3.79 -8.81 16.36
N TYR A 145 -4.10 -7.52 16.55
CA TYR A 145 -3.10 -6.46 16.61
C TYR A 145 -3.55 -5.26 17.44
N THR A 146 -2.58 -4.43 17.82
CA THR A 146 -2.83 -3.16 18.51
C THR A 146 -2.21 -1.98 17.76
N VAL A 147 -2.80 -0.81 17.86
CA VAL A 147 -2.25 0.46 17.36
C VAL A 147 -2.27 1.47 18.50
N ALA A 148 -1.10 1.98 18.88
CA ALA A 148 -1.00 3.00 19.91
C ALA A 148 -1.21 4.40 19.32
N GLY A 149 -1.81 5.30 20.10
CA GLY A 149 -1.95 6.71 19.72
C GLY A 149 -2.96 6.95 18.60
N ALA A 150 -4.03 6.15 18.55
CA ALA A 150 -5.07 6.24 17.52
C ALA A 150 -6.05 7.41 17.71
N LEU A 151 -5.97 8.13 18.83
CA LEU A 151 -6.78 9.32 19.08
C LEU A 151 -6.08 10.60 18.61
N SER A 152 -6.76 11.35 17.77
CA SER A 152 -6.37 12.68 17.32
C SER A 152 -7.15 13.75 18.12
N PRO A 153 -6.68 15.01 18.17
CA PRO A 153 -7.47 16.11 18.71
C PRO A 153 -8.83 16.22 18.01
N GLY A 154 -9.92 16.56 18.71
CA GLY A 154 -11.27 16.48 18.12
C GLY A 154 -11.58 17.45 16.97
N ALA A 155 -10.75 18.47 16.76
CA ALA A 155 -10.82 19.34 15.57
C ALA A 155 -10.10 18.75 14.35
N ALA A 156 -9.31 17.68 14.53
CA ALA A 156 -8.54 17.06 13.47
C ALA A 156 -9.49 16.29 12.55
N GLY A 157 -9.43 16.52 11.23
CA GLY A 157 -10.22 15.79 10.23
C GLY A 157 -11.69 16.17 10.05
N ALA A 158 -12.18 17.23 10.71
CA ALA A 158 -13.54 17.76 10.46
C ALA A 158 -13.70 18.14 8.97
N GLY A 159 -14.74 17.60 8.31
CA GLY A 159 -15.03 17.81 6.89
C GLY A 159 -14.14 17.07 5.87
N GLU A 160 -13.05 16.42 6.27
CA GLU A 160 -12.11 15.77 5.32
C GLU A 160 -12.44 14.29 5.08
N TYR A 161 -13.06 13.63 6.07
CA TYR A 161 -13.38 12.19 6.02
C TYR A 161 -14.88 11.87 6.06
N ALA A 162 -15.71 12.85 6.36
CA ALA A 162 -17.14 12.66 6.56
C ALA A 162 -17.91 12.91 5.26
N SER A 163 -18.64 11.90 4.77
CA SER A 163 -19.68 12.08 3.75
C SER A 163 -21.01 12.55 4.36
N SER A 164 -21.13 12.46 5.68
CA SER A 164 -22.24 12.95 6.50
C SER A 164 -21.72 13.28 7.90
N GLU A 165 -22.10 14.44 8.42
CA GLU A 165 -21.76 14.86 9.79
C GLU A 165 -23.02 14.88 10.65
N GLY A 166 -22.90 14.35 11.87
CA GLY A 166 -23.94 14.47 12.89
C GLY A 166 -23.86 15.83 13.59
N ASP A 167 -24.99 16.30 14.12
CA ASP A 167 -25.03 17.56 14.86
C ASP A 167 -24.52 17.33 16.29
N LEU A 168 -23.32 17.81 16.58
CA LEU A 168 -22.72 17.71 17.92
C LEU A 168 -23.10 18.94 18.74
N SER A 169 -23.76 18.72 19.89
CA SER A 169 -24.14 19.81 20.82
C SER A 169 -22.95 20.57 21.42
N ALA A 170 -21.73 20.02 21.34
CA ALA A 170 -20.47 20.64 21.72
C ALA A 170 -19.32 20.05 20.88
N ALA A 171 -18.21 20.76 20.76
CA ALA A 171 -17.03 20.26 20.06
C ALA A 171 -16.51 18.96 20.71
N ALA A 172 -16.24 17.94 19.90
CA ALA A 172 -15.65 16.70 20.37
C ALA A 172 -14.23 16.96 20.93
N PRO A 173 -13.83 16.34 22.05
CA PRO A 173 -12.48 16.50 22.58
C PRO A 173 -11.43 15.72 21.77
N SER A 174 -11.83 14.63 21.12
CA SER A 174 -10.97 13.73 20.36
C SER A 174 -11.67 13.18 19.13
N ALA A 175 -10.89 12.79 18.12
CA ALA A 175 -11.34 12.15 16.90
C ALA A 175 -10.57 10.84 16.69
N PHE A 176 -11.18 9.89 15.97
CA PHE A 176 -10.57 8.61 15.62
C PHE A 176 -10.78 8.35 14.13
N TYR A 177 -9.68 8.04 13.44
CA TYR A 177 -9.68 7.69 12.01
C TYR A 177 -8.86 6.43 11.81
N TRP A 178 -9.45 5.43 11.15
CA TRP A 178 -8.77 4.18 10.85
C TRP A 178 -9.24 3.56 9.54
N ASN A 179 -8.28 3.27 8.66
CA ASN A 179 -8.53 2.62 7.38
C ASN A 179 -8.55 1.10 7.57
N VAL A 180 -9.72 0.55 7.93
CA VAL A 180 -9.91 -0.90 8.10
C VAL A 180 -9.64 -1.65 6.78
N VAL A 181 -10.17 -1.13 5.67
CA VAL A 181 -9.83 -1.56 4.31
C VAL A 181 -8.90 -0.52 3.70
N ALA A 182 -7.59 -0.71 3.86
CA ALA A 182 -6.60 0.20 3.30
C ALA A 182 -6.61 0.22 1.75
N PRO A 183 -6.30 1.37 1.10
CA PRO A 183 -6.23 1.43 -0.36
C PRO A 183 -5.22 0.49 -1.01
N GLY A 184 -4.29 -0.08 -0.24
CA GLY A 184 -3.29 -1.04 -0.72
C GLY A 184 -3.82 -2.46 -0.94
N TRP A 185 -5.04 -2.80 -0.52
CA TRP A 185 -5.64 -4.11 -0.78
C TRP A 185 -5.73 -4.39 -2.28
N ARG A 186 -5.31 -5.59 -2.69
CA ARG A 186 -5.29 -6.03 -4.09
C ARG A 186 -6.27 -7.17 -4.38
N ASN A 187 -7.04 -7.59 -3.38
CA ASN A 187 -8.03 -8.65 -3.47
C ASN A 187 -9.42 -8.05 -3.68
N GLU A 188 -10.29 -8.77 -4.38
CA GLU A 188 -11.73 -8.49 -4.33
C GLU A 188 -12.26 -8.80 -2.93
N ILE A 189 -13.09 -7.91 -2.37
CA ILE A 189 -13.73 -8.07 -1.06
C ILE A 189 -15.24 -8.01 -1.25
N ASN A 190 -15.92 -9.14 -1.10
CA ASN A 190 -17.35 -9.25 -1.34
C ASN A 190 -18.18 -8.59 -0.22
N GLN A 191 -17.74 -8.75 1.02
CA GLN A 191 -18.43 -8.24 2.20
C GLN A 191 -17.42 -7.82 3.27
N ALA A 192 -17.67 -6.66 3.89
CA ALA A 192 -16.92 -6.16 5.02
C ALA A 192 -17.87 -5.71 6.14
N ASP A 193 -17.77 -6.35 7.31
CA ASP A 193 -18.55 -6.06 8.51
C ASP A 193 -17.63 -5.48 9.59
N ILE A 194 -17.83 -4.20 9.90
CA ILE A 194 -16.94 -3.46 10.81
C ILE A 194 -17.71 -3.10 12.09
N HIS A 195 -17.13 -3.47 13.23
CA HIS A 195 -17.65 -3.16 14.56
C HIS A 195 -16.59 -2.38 15.36
N LEU A 196 -16.99 -1.25 15.92
CA LEU A 196 -16.20 -0.42 16.83
C LEU A 196 -16.98 -0.24 18.14
#